data_AF-A0A916GXP5-F1
#
_entry.id   AF-A0A916GXP5-F1
#
_cell.length_a   1.000
_cell.length_b   1.000
_cell.length_c   1.000
_cell.angle_alpha   90.00
_cell.angle_beta   90.00
_cell.angle_gamma   90.00
#
_symmetry.space_group_name_H-M   'P 1'
#
loop_
_entity.id
_entity.type
_entity.pdbx_description
1 polymer ?
#
loop_
_entity_poly.entity_id
_entity_poly.type
_entity_poly.pdbx_seq_one_letter_code
_entity_poly.pdbx_strand_id
1 'polypeptide(L)'
;MQLKTKATVLGARHFNDVVDGTKHDFTKIHVVMPVSTNSGAEVGFNTQTINFGTAAEFEKLKNLPFPVEAELDIELTTKGMVCHGFKHIGKAELKVAA
;
A
#
# COMPACT_ATOMS: atom_id res chain seq x y z
N MET A 1 15.98 5.82 -2.29
CA MET A 1 15.59 7.11 -1.66
C MET A 1 14.38 6.81 -0.79
N GLN A 2 14.41 7.20 0.48
CA GLN A 2 13.41 6.81 1.47
C GLN A 2 12.54 8.02 1.85
N LEU A 3 11.23 7.89 1.70
CA LEU A 3 10.23 8.92 1.88
C LEU A 3 9.20 8.46 2.91
N LYS A 4 9.00 9.26 3.96
CA LYS A 4 7.88 9.08 4.88
C LYS A 4 6.69 9.87 4.38
N THR A 5 5.57 9.20 4.15
CA THR A 5 4.33 9.84 3.67
C THR A 5 3.13 9.32 4.45
N LYS A 6 2.13 10.19 4.63
CA LYS A 6 0.82 9.77 5.16
C LYS A 6 -0.07 9.39 3.99
N ALA A 7 -0.67 8.22 4.03
CA ALA A 7 -1.57 7.74 2.99
C ALA A 7 -2.76 7.00 3.58
N THR A 8 -3.87 7.01 2.83
CA THR A 8 -5.01 6.16 3.13
C THR A 8 -4.74 4.77 2.58
N VAL A 9 -4.66 3.79 3.48
CA VAL A 9 -4.49 2.38 3.14
C VAL A 9 -5.86 1.73 3.09
N LEU A 10 -6.22 1.22 1.91
CA LEU A 10 -7.51 0.60 1.65
C LEU A 10 -7.55 -0.87 2.09
N GLY A 11 -6.40 -1.52 2.10
CA GLY A 11 -6.27 -2.92 2.44
C GLY A 11 -4.88 -3.45 2.13
N ALA A 12 -4.70 -4.75 2.34
CA ALA A 12 -3.49 -5.47 2.00
C ALA A 12 -3.85 -6.81 1.37
N ARG A 13 -2.93 -7.36 0.59
CA ARG A 13 -2.98 -8.74 0.11
C ARG A 13 -1.64 -9.40 0.38
N HIS A 14 -1.67 -10.70 0.64
CA HIS A 14 -0.45 -11.49 0.68
C HIS A 14 -0.56 -12.66 -0.30
N PHE A 15 0.60 -13.19 -0.65
CA PHE A 15 0.73 -14.43 -1.38
C PHE A 15 1.89 -15.20 -0.76
N ASN A 16 1.65 -16.44 -0.36
CA ASN A 16 2.66 -17.33 0.19
C ASN A 16 2.42 -18.73 -0.37
N ASP A 17 3.02 -18.99 -1.53
CA ASP A 17 2.90 -20.28 -2.20
C ASP A 17 4.15 -20.56 -3.05
N VAL A 18 4.32 -21.80 -3.48
CA VAL A 18 5.38 -22.24 -4.38
C VAL A 18 4.81 -22.39 -5.78
N VAL A 19 5.24 -21.54 -6.71
CA VAL A 19 4.82 -21.58 -8.12
C VAL A 19 6.03 -21.99 -8.95
N ASP A 20 5.90 -23.06 -9.73
CA ASP A 20 6.97 -23.59 -10.60
C ASP A 20 8.31 -23.83 -9.87
N GLY A 21 8.23 -24.33 -8.63
CA GLY A 21 9.41 -24.59 -7.78
C GLY A 21 10.02 -23.34 -7.13
N THR A 22 9.47 -22.15 -7.38
CA THR A 22 9.91 -20.89 -6.77
C THR A 22 8.96 -20.50 -5.64
N LYS A 23 9.49 -20.30 -4.43
CA LYS A 23 8.72 -19.79 -3.29
C LYS A 23 8.45 -18.29 -3.50
N HIS A 24 7.18 -17.93 -3.58
CA HIS A 24 6.72 -16.56 -3.60
C HIS A 24 6.09 -16.23 -2.25
N ASP A 25 6.76 -15.38 -1.48
CA ASP A 25 6.25 -14.86 -0.21
C ASP A 25 6.29 -13.33 -0.26
N PHE A 26 5.13 -12.71 -0.43
CA PHE A 26 5.02 -11.25 -0.41
C PHE A 26 3.71 -10.76 0.21
N THR A 27 3.77 -9.59 0.82
CA THR A 27 2.63 -8.78 1.24
C THR A 27 2.68 -7.46 0.50
N LYS A 28 1.55 -7.03 -0.05
CA LYS A 28 1.39 -5.75 -0.72
C LYS A 28 0.26 -4.97 -0.08
N ILE A 29 0.45 -3.68 0.13
CA ILE A 29 -0.57 -2.74 0.63
C ILE A 29 -1.14 -1.93 -0.53
N HIS A 30 -2.44 -1.66 -0.46
CA HIS A 30 -3.17 -0.85 -1.43
C HIS A 30 -3.41 0.53 -0.83
N VAL A 31 -2.83 1.56 -1.46
CA VAL A 31 -2.88 2.94 -0.97
C VAL A 31 -3.55 3.85 -1.98
N VAL A 32 -4.30 4.82 -1.49
CA VAL A 32 -4.88 5.88 -2.32
C VAL A 32 -3.80 6.92 -2.60
N MET A 33 -3.56 7.22 -3.88
CA MET A 33 -2.71 8.33 -4.31
C MET A 33 -3.44 9.22 -5.32
N PRO A 34 -3.24 10.55 -5.29
CA PRO A 34 -3.79 11.42 -6.30
C PRO A 34 -3.20 11.08 -7.68
N VAL A 35 -4.02 11.14 -8.73
CA VAL A 35 -3.52 11.01 -10.11
C VAL A 35 -2.76 12.27 -10.51
N SER A 36 -1.78 12.12 -11.40
CA SER A 36 -1.03 13.28 -11.89
C SER A 36 -1.93 14.13 -12.78
N THR A 37 -2.12 15.39 -12.42
CA THR A 37 -2.92 16.35 -13.20
C THR A 37 -2.28 16.73 -14.54
N ASN A 38 -1.04 16.31 -14.79
CA ASN A 38 -0.24 16.72 -15.95
C ASN A 38 -0.69 16.11 -17.29
N SER A 39 -1.35 14.94 -17.32
CA SER A 39 -1.72 14.31 -18.60
C SER A 39 -3.09 14.71 -19.13
N GLY A 40 -3.92 15.39 -18.32
CA GLY A 40 -5.32 15.69 -18.64
C GLY A 40 -6.22 14.45 -18.83
N ALA A 41 -5.68 13.23 -18.71
CA ALA A 41 -6.37 11.99 -18.99
C ALA A 41 -6.95 11.29 -17.74
N GLU A 42 -6.60 11.78 -16.54
CA GLU A 42 -7.03 11.18 -15.27
C GLU A 42 -7.49 12.26 -14.28
N VAL A 43 -8.54 11.97 -13.52
CA VAL A 43 -9.11 12.85 -12.47
C VAL A 43 -9.34 12.05 -11.19
N GLY A 44 -9.12 12.69 -10.03
CA GLY A 44 -9.42 12.10 -8.72
C GLY A 44 -8.25 11.34 -8.11
N PHE A 45 -8.50 10.10 -7.67
CA PHE A 45 -7.52 9.26 -6.99
C PHE A 45 -7.39 7.90 -7.68
N ASN A 46 -6.19 7.34 -7.63
CA ASN A 46 -5.89 5.99 -8.08
C ASN A 46 -5.37 5.15 -6.90
N THR A 47 -5.54 3.84 -7.00
CA THR A 47 -4.99 2.89 -6.05
C THR A 47 -3.62 2.41 -6.53
N GLN A 48 -2.61 2.54 -5.67
CA GLN A 48 -1.27 2.03 -5.93
C GLN A 48 -0.95 0.88 -4.99
N THR A 49 -0.21 -0.10 -5.51
CA THR A 49 0.16 -1.30 -4.77
C THR A 49 1.64 -1.21 -4.40
N ILE A 50 1.94 -1.23 -3.10
CA ILE A 50 3.30 -1.11 -2.58
C ILE A 50 3.71 -2.42 -1.91
N ASN A 51 4.93 -2.89 -2.16
CA ASN A 51 5.44 -4.09 -1.52
C ASN A 51 5.79 -3.79 -0.05
N PHE A 52 5.23 -4.53 0.90
CA PHE A 52 5.42 -4.30 2.34
C PHE A 52 6.23 -5.39 3.05
N GLY A 53 6.61 -6.47 2.34
CA GLY A 53 7.42 -7.54 2.91
C GLY A 53 6.80 -8.91 2.65
N THR A 54 6.78 -9.78 3.66
CA THR A 54 6.29 -11.16 3.58
C THR A 54 4.91 -11.31 4.24
N ALA A 55 4.30 -12.49 4.17
CA ALA A 55 3.01 -12.79 4.79
C ALA A 55 2.94 -12.48 6.30
N ALA A 56 4.07 -12.47 7.01
CA ALA A 56 4.13 -12.10 8.42
C ALA A 56 3.66 -10.66 8.68
N GLU A 57 3.89 -9.75 7.74
CA GLU A 57 3.42 -8.37 7.85
C GLU A 57 1.91 -8.26 7.61
N PHE A 58 1.34 -9.12 6.76
CA PHE A 58 -0.11 -9.18 6.55
C PHE A 58 -0.86 -9.58 7.81
N GLU A 59 -0.32 -10.50 8.59
CA GLU A 59 -0.89 -10.91 9.88
C GLU A 59 -1.05 -9.74 10.87
N LYS A 60 -0.16 -8.74 10.81
CA LYS A 60 -0.26 -7.51 11.61
C LYS A 60 -1.32 -6.55 11.08
N LEU A 61 -1.58 -6.60 9.78
CA LEU A 61 -2.51 -5.71 9.08
C LEU A 61 -3.96 -6.23 9.07
N LYS A 62 -4.17 -7.56 9.05
CA LYS A 62 -5.47 -8.18 8.77
C LYS A 62 -6.62 -7.78 9.72
N ASN A 63 -6.30 -7.37 10.94
CA ASN A 63 -7.28 -6.99 11.96
C ASN A 63 -7.50 -5.47 12.04
N LEU A 64 -6.86 -4.68 11.17
CA LEU A 64 -7.02 -3.23 11.18
C LEU A 64 -8.39 -2.83 10.59
N PRO A 65 -9.00 -1.75 11.09
CA PRO A 65 -10.31 -1.29 10.62
C PRO A 65 -10.17 -0.50 9.31
N PHE A 66 -9.87 -1.20 8.21
CA PHE A 66 -9.73 -0.59 6.90
C PHE A 66 -11.02 0.15 6.45
N PRO A 67 -10.90 1.28 5.74
CA PRO A 67 -9.65 1.97 5.39
C PRO A 67 -9.02 2.67 6.60
N VAL A 68 -7.68 2.66 6.67
CA VAL A 68 -6.92 3.29 7.76
C VAL A 68 -6.02 4.38 7.22
N GLU A 69 -5.82 5.42 8.01
CA GLU A 69 -4.77 6.39 7.76
C GLU A 69 -3.48 5.84 8.39
N ALA A 70 -2.40 5.77 7.61
CA ALA A 70 -1.11 5.28 8.08
C ALA A 70 0.04 6.15 7.59
N GLU A 71 1.07 6.26 8.42
CA GLU A 71 2.39 6.75 8.00
C GLU A 71 3.15 5.57 7.40
N LEU A 72 3.54 5.73 6.15
CA LEU A 72 4.28 4.75 5.37
C LEU A 72 5.70 5.25 5.14
N ASP A 73 6.66 4.39 5.41
CA ASP A 73 8.06 4.63 5.09
C ASP A 73 8.39 3.91 3.78
N ILE A 74 8.32 4.65 2.67
CA ILE A 74 8.41 4.12 1.31
C ILE A 74 9.80 4.41 0.75
N GLU A 75 10.49 3.37 0.33
CA GLU A 75 11.65 3.46 -0.52
C GLU A 75 11.27 3.31 -2.00
N LEU A 76 11.65 4.30 -2.81
CA LEU A 76 11.58 4.18 -4.26
C LEU A 76 12.85 3.48 -4.77
N THR A 77 12.65 2.30 -5.36
CA THR A 77 13.70 1.48 -5.98
C THR A 77 13.51 1.44 -7.49
N THR A 78 14.52 0.95 -8.23
CA THR A 78 14.44 0.74 -9.69
C THR A 78 13.37 -0.26 -10.09
N LYS A 79 12.93 -1.13 -9.17
CA LYS A 79 11.89 -2.15 -9.40
C LYS A 79 10.49 -1.71 -8.96
N GLY A 80 10.36 -0.55 -8.31
CA GLY A 80 9.10 -0.02 -7.78
C GLY A 80 9.20 0.46 -6.34
N MET A 81 8.03 0.67 -5.73
CA MET A 81 7.91 1.17 -4.35
C MET A 81 7.92 0.00 -3.34
N VAL A 82 8.73 0.14 -2.32
CA VAL A 82 8.82 -0.80 -1.18
C VAL A 82 8.54 -0.02 0.11
N CYS A 83 7.63 -0.52 0.92
CA CYS A 83 7.31 0.02 2.24
C CYS A 83 8.10 -0.76 3.29
N HIS A 84 8.94 -0.07 4.07
CA HIS A 84 9.73 -0.64 5.15
C HIS A 84 9.10 -0.40 6.53
N GLY A 85 8.17 0.54 6.62
CA GLY A 85 7.53 0.92 7.87
C GLY A 85 6.06 1.26 7.67
N PHE A 86 5.20 0.66 8.49
CA PHE A 86 3.78 0.97 8.54
C PHE A 86 3.41 1.37 9.97
N LYS A 87 2.87 2.57 10.13
CA LYS A 87 2.35 3.04 11.41
C LYS A 87 0.90 3.47 11.24
N HIS A 88 -0.01 2.70 11.82
CA HIS A 88 -1.42 3.08 11.93
C HIS A 88 -1.54 4.41 12.70
N ILE A 89 -2.23 5.38 12.10
CA ILE A 89 -2.56 6.66 12.73
C ILE A 89 -4.01 6.64 13.23
N GLY A 90 -4.94 6.17 12.40
CA GLY A 90 -6.36 6.15 12.75
C GLY A 90 -7.24 5.57 11.64
N LYS A 91 -8.55 5.76 11.79
CA LYS A 91 -9.54 5.41 10.76
C LYS A 91 -9.55 6.47 9.67
N ALA A 92 -9.47 6.08 8.40
CA ALA A 92 -9.60 7.03 7.30
C ALA A 92 -11.07 7.23 6.94
N GLU A 93 -11.49 8.47 6.74
CA GLU A 93 -12.79 8.79 6.14
C GLU A 93 -12.64 8.83 4.61
N LEU A 94 -13.14 7.81 3.93
CA LEU A 94 -13.28 7.84 2.47
C LEU A 94 -14.42 8.81 2.12
N LYS A 95 -14.08 10.05 1.78
CA LYS A 95 -15.02 10.96 1.11
C LYS A 95 -15.15 10.50 -0.34
N VAL A 96 -16.07 9.57 -0.59
CA VAL A 96 -16.49 9.21 -1.94
C VAL A 96 -17.16 10.44 -2.53
N ALA A 97 -16.54 11.06 -3.53
CA ALA A 97 -17.22 12.07 -4.32
C ALA A 97 -18.37 11.35 -5.05
N ALA A 98 -19.60 11.63 -4.61
CA ALA A 98 -20.83 11.12 -5.20
C ALA A 98 -21.07 11.74 -6.59
#